data_AF-A0A9P3F6M0-F1
#
_entry.id   AF-A0A9P3F6M0-F1
#
_cell.length_a   1.000
_cell.length_b   1.000
_cell.length_c   1.000
_cell.angle_alpha   90.00
_cell.angle_beta   90.00
_cell.angle_gamma   90.00
#
_symmetry.space_group_name_H-M   'P 1'
#
loop_
_entity.id
_entity.type
_entity.pdbx_description
1 polymer ?
#
loop_
_entity_poly.entity_id
_entity_poly.type
_entity_poly.pdbx_seq_one_letter_code
_entity_poly.pdbx_strand_id
1 'polypeptide(L)'
;MVQNGTPLPAKLAGPPLSDRDAITDACYRAFLSIDQSSEELLRSSVTPDVYTDIAFKVCNGYDELKNKVWMNVSQRVDTIHYLTNMCVGIDTETTARVTFNAQALHCVLGKGYEPDSTKFTTGAFYTATLSRRTTFGS
;
A
#
# COMPACT_ATOMS: atom_id res chain seq x y z
N MET A 1 11.85 -12.74 4.64
CA MET A 1 11.84 -11.70 3.59
C MET A 1 12.60 -10.52 4.15
N VAL A 2 13.67 -10.09 3.50
CA VAL A 2 14.64 -9.21 4.16
C VAL A 2 14.11 -7.78 4.14
N GLN A 3 13.65 -7.26 5.28
CA GLN A 3 13.47 -5.81 5.52
C GLN A 3 14.77 -5.00 5.27
N ASN A 4 15.91 -5.68 5.07
CA ASN A 4 17.24 -5.10 4.89
C ASN A 4 17.67 -4.99 3.41
N GLY A 5 16.77 -5.24 2.45
CA GLY A 5 17.01 -4.92 1.04
C GLY A 5 16.78 -3.43 0.77
N THR A 6 17.41 -2.88 -0.27
CA THR A 6 17.06 -1.53 -0.76
C THR A 6 15.57 -1.52 -1.13
N PRO A 7 14.74 -0.64 -0.53
CA PRO A 7 13.34 -0.53 -0.89
C PRO A 7 13.18 -0.23 -2.38
N LEU A 8 12.11 -0.74 -2.98
CA LEU A 8 11.78 -0.36 -4.35
C LEU A 8 11.46 1.14 -4.38
N PRO A 9 11.89 1.84 -5.44
CA PRO A 9 11.71 3.28 -5.51
C PRO A 9 10.24 3.65 -5.69
N ALA A 10 9.81 4.78 -5.10
CA ALA A 10 8.46 5.32 -5.30
C ALA A 10 8.21 5.83 -6.73
N LYS A 11 9.28 6.04 -7.50
CA LYS A 11 9.22 6.51 -8.88
C LYS A 11 10.35 5.89 -9.69
N LEU A 12 10.02 5.27 -10.82
CA LEU A 12 11.00 4.86 -11.80
C LEU A 12 11.32 6.02 -12.75
N ALA A 13 12.57 6.09 -13.23
CA ALA A 13 12.95 7.03 -14.28
C ALA A 13 12.24 6.64 -15.59
N GLY A 14 11.73 7.65 -16.31
CA GLY A 14 11.02 7.42 -17.57
C GLY A 14 9.92 8.45 -17.83
N PRO A 15 9.15 8.26 -18.91
CA PRO A 15 7.97 9.08 -19.18
C PRO A 15 6.92 8.91 -18.06
N PRO A 16 6.04 9.90 -17.86
CA PRO A 16 4.92 9.77 -16.93
C PRO A 16 4.05 8.54 -17.25
N LEU A 17 3.55 7.90 -16.20
CA LEU A 17 2.54 6.85 -16.33
C LEU A 17 1.24 7.41 -16.92
N SER A 18 0.47 6.56 -17.60
CA SER A 18 -0.92 6.89 -17.91
C SER A 18 -1.72 7.10 -16.63
N ASP A 19 -2.86 7.78 -16.68
CA ASP A 19 -3.69 8.00 -15.49
C ASP A 19 -4.12 6.69 -14.83
N ARG A 20 -4.48 5.68 -15.63
CA ARG A 20 -4.86 4.34 -15.13
C ARG A 20 -3.68 3.64 -14.45
N ASP A 21 -2.49 3.73 -15.04
CA ASP A 21 -1.29 3.12 -14.47
C ASP A 21 -0.84 3.85 -13.21
N ALA A 22 -0.95 5.18 -13.17
CA ALA A 22 -0.63 5.99 -11.99
C ALA A 22 -1.55 5.68 -10.80
N ILE A 23 -2.83 5.45 -11.05
CA ILE A 23 -3.80 5.00 -10.03
C ILE A 23 -3.41 3.62 -9.49
N THR A 24 -3.12 2.68 -10.39
CA THR A 24 -2.75 1.30 -10.03
C THR A 24 -1.42 1.27 -9.26
N ASP A 25 -0.44 2.05 -9.72
CA ASP A 25 0.86 2.25 -9.09
C ASP A 25 0.74 2.85 -7.67
N ALA A 26 -0.16 3.80 -7.45
CA ALA A 26 -0.42 4.33 -6.11
C ALA A 26 -0.90 3.23 -5.16
N CYS A 27 -1.80 2.35 -5.59
CA CYS A 27 -2.24 1.20 -4.80
C CYS A 27 -1.10 0.21 -4.52
N TYR A 28 -0.28 -0.12 -5.54
CA TYR A 28 0.88 -0.98 -5.34
C TYR A 28 1.87 -0.39 -4.33
N ARG A 29 2.20 0.90 -4.45
CA ARG A 29 3.11 1.58 -3.51
C ARG A 29 2.57 1.60 -2.09
N ALA A 30 1.26 1.77 -1.90
CA ALA A 30 0.65 1.74 -0.57
C ALA A 30 0.86 0.38 0.14
N PHE A 31 0.66 -0.74 -0.55
CA PHE A 31 0.86 -2.07 0.05
C PHE A 31 2.33 -2.47 0.12
N LEU A 32 3.12 -2.11 -0.89
CA LEU A 32 4.56 -2.32 -0.90
C LEU A 32 5.27 -1.56 0.22
N SER A 33 4.72 -0.41 0.63
CA SER A 33 5.20 0.32 1.81
C SER A 33 5.15 -0.54 3.08
N ILE A 34 4.16 -1.43 3.18
CA ILE A 34 4.01 -2.35 4.32
C ILE A 34 5.03 -3.47 4.19
N ASP A 35 5.12 -4.08 3.00
CA ASP A 35 5.98 -5.24 2.74
C ASP A 35 7.47 -4.94 2.90
N GLN A 36 7.90 -3.72 2.54
CA GLN A 36 9.29 -3.28 2.63
C GLN A 36 9.56 -2.37 3.81
N SER A 37 8.58 -2.14 4.69
CA SER A 37 8.67 -1.19 5.79
C SER A 37 9.21 0.20 5.38
N SER A 38 8.80 0.68 4.20
CA SER A 38 9.22 1.96 3.61
C SER A 38 8.18 3.05 3.82
N GLU A 39 8.47 3.99 4.72
CA GLU A 39 7.61 5.15 4.94
C GLU A 39 7.57 6.09 3.73
N GLU A 40 8.64 6.14 2.93
CA GLU A 40 8.68 6.93 1.69
C GLU A 40 7.62 6.44 0.69
N LEU A 41 7.50 5.12 0.51
CA LEU A 41 6.45 4.53 -0.32
C LEU A 41 5.06 4.88 0.23
N LEU A 42 4.86 4.81 1.54
CA LEU A 42 3.59 5.19 2.15
C LEU A 42 3.26 6.65 1.83
N ARG A 43 4.16 7.59 2.16
CA ARG A 43 3.97 9.04 1.91
C ARG A 43 3.70 9.37 0.46
N SER A 44 4.31 8.63 -0.47
CA SER A 44 4.10 8.85 -1.91
C SER A 44 2.71 8.42 -2.40
N SER A 45 2.04 7.52 -1.68
CA SER A 45 0.85 6.79 -2.15
C SER A 45 -0.46 7.25 -1.50
N VAL A 46 -0.40 8.02 -0.42
CA VAL A 46 -1.58 8.51 0.31
C VAL A 46 -1.54 10.02 0.49
N THR A 47 -2.71 10.63 0.62
CA THR A 47 -2.82 12.05 0.98
C THR A 47 -2.74 12.24 2.50
N PRO A 48 -2.42 13.45 3.01
CA PRO A 48 -2.34 13.70 4.45
C PRO A 48 -3.66 13.46 5.18
N ASP A 49 -4.78 13.70 4.49
CA ASP A 49 -6.16 13.53 4.93
C ASP A 49 -6.73 12.13 4.60
N VAL A 50 -5.87 11.16 4.29
CA VAL A 50 -6.30 9.79 3.95
C VAL A 50 -7.26 9.22 5.00
N TYR A 51 -8.38 8.69 4.53
CA TYR A 51 -9.30 7.92 5.35
C TYR A 51 -9.20 6.44 5.00
N THR A 52 -9.14 5.59 6.02
CA THR A 52 -9.19 4.14 5.82
C THR A 52 -10.03 3.47 6.90
N ASP A 53 -10.69 2.37 6.54
CA ASP A 53 -11.19 1.37 7.47
C ASP A 53 -10.60 0.01 7.04
N ILE A 54 -9.54 -0.41 7.73
CA ILE A 54 -8.81 -1.64 7.40
C ILE A 54 -8.89 -2.56 8.60
N ALA A 55 -9.49 -3.74 8.41
CA ALA A 55 -9.68 -4.73 9.48
C ALA A 55 -10.33 -4.13 10.73
N PHE A 56 -11.40 -3.34 10.54
CA PHE A 56 -12.17 -2.67 11.59
C PHE A 56 -11.37 -1.58 12.35
N LYS A 57 -10.30 -1.07 11.73
CA LYS A 57 -9.50 0.05 12.26
C LYS A 57 -9.72 1.27 11.40
N VAL A 58 -10.61 2.13 11.87
CA VAL A 58 -10.82 3.45 11.27
C VAL A 58 -9.62 4.35 11.56
N CYS A 59 -9.06 4.92 10.51
CA CYS A 59 -7.97 5.88 10.55
C CYS A 59 -8.37 7.15 9.81
N ASN A 60 -8.20 8.30 10.48
CA ASN A 60 -8.43 9.63 9.93
C ASN A 60 -7.09 10.36 9.85
N GLY A 61 -6.55 10.43 8.64
CA GLY A 61 -5.27 11.06 8.34
C GLY A 61 -4.08 10.10 8.40
N TYR A 62 -2.97 10.60 7.86
CA TYR A 62 -1.73 9.85 7.68
C TYR A 62 -1.17 9.26 8.98
N ASP A 63 -1.13 10.06 10.06
CA ASP A 63 -0.53 9.62 11.32
C ASP A 63 -1.32 8.48 11.98
N GLU A 64 -2.65 8.50 11.90
CA GLU A 64 -3.47 7.40 12.39
C GLU A 64 -3.26 6.13 11.55
N LEU A 65 -3.24 6.25 10.22
CA LEU A 65 -2.95 5.13 9.33
C LEU A 65 -1.59 4.50 9.64
N LYS A 66 -0.56 5.35 9.79
CA LYS A 66 0.79 4.92 10.13
C LYS A 66 0.81 4.18 11.47
N ASN A 67 0.22 4.76 12.50
CA ASN A 67 0.32 4.25 13.87
C ASN A 67 -0.58 3.05 14.16
N LYS A 68 -1.81 3.02 13.62
CA LYS A 68 -2.80 1.97 13.89
C LYS A 68 -2.66 0.76 12.97
N VAL A 69 -2.22 0.97 11.73
CA VAL A 69 -2.15 -0.08 10.71
C VAL A 69 -0.70 -0.35 10.32
N TRP A 70 -0.02 0.63 9.71
CA TRP A 70 1.25 0.39 9.03
C TRP A 70 2.33 -0.16 9.96
N MET A 71 2.62 0.48 11.10
CA MET A 71 3.67 0.04 12.04
C MET A 71 3.37 -1.34 12.65
N ASN A 72 2.10 -1.71 12.79
CA ASN A 72 1.72 -2.99 13.40
C ASN A 72 1.94 -4.19 12.47
N VAL A 73 2.08 -3.94 11.17
CA VAL A 73 2.37 -4.99 10.18
C VAL A 73 3.82 -4.86 9.71
N SER A 74 4.16 -3.71 9.13
CA SER A 74 5.46 -3.47 8.49
C SER A 74 6.67 -3.72 9.40
N GLN A 75 6.57 -3.45 10.70
CA GLN A 75 7.68 -3.58 11.65
C GLN A 75 7.62 -4.87 12.50
N ARG A 76 6.53 -5.65 12.42
CA ARG A 76 6.28 -6.76 13.34
C ARG A 76 6.19 -8.12 12.67
N VAL A 77 5.97 -8.16 11.35
CA VAL A 77 5.88 -9.39 10.58
C VAL A 77 6.61 -9.25 9.26
N ASP A 78 7.13 -10.37 8.76
CA ASP A 78 7.51 -10.49 7.35
C ASP A 78 6.21 -10.64 6.55
N THR A 79 6.01 -9.81 5.52
CA THR A 79 4.76 -9.76 4.78
C THR A 79 4.96 -9.55 3.27
N ILE A 80 4.04 -10.10 2.48
CA ILE A 80 3.86 -9.77 1.07
C ILE A 80 2.37 -9.66 0.75
N HIS A 81 1.98 -8.62 0.01
CA HIS A 81 0.60 -8.42 -0.45
C HIS A 81 0.53 -8.52 -1.97
N TYR A 82 -0.36 -9.39 -2.46
CA TYR A 82 -0.68 -9.54 -3.88
C TYR A 82 -2.00 -8.86 -4.18
N LEU A 83 -1.95 -7.82 -5.00
CA LEU A 83 -3.14 -7.10 -5.46
C LEU A 83 -3.53 -7.64 -6.85
N THR A 84 -4.79 -8.03 -7.00
CA THR A 84 -5.30 -8.65 -8.24
C THR A 84 -6.70 -8.12 -8.57
N ASN A 85 -7.15 -8.39 -9.80
CA ASN A 85 -8.48 -8.02 -10.29
C ASN A 85 -8.79 -6.51 -10.13
N MET A 86 -7.78 -5.67 -10.37
CA MET A 86 -7.90 -4.23 -10.18
C MET A 86 -8.80 -3.63 -11.27
N CYS A 87 -9.89 -2.98 -10.86
CA CYS A 87 -10.83 -2.31 -11.75
C CYS A 87 -10.79 -0.81 -11.48
N VAL A 88 -10.32 -0.03 -12.45
CA VAL A 88 -10.14 1.43 -12.33
C VAL A 88 -11.25 2.16 -13.09
N GLY A 89 -11.95 3.06 -12.40
CA GLY A 89 -12.86 4.05 -12.97
C GLY A 89 -12.31 5.45 -12.73
N ILE A 90 -12.03 6.21 -13.79
CA ILE A 90 -11.66 7.63 -13.69
C ILE A 90 -12.96 8.42 -13.69
N ASP A 91 -13.21 9.17 -12.62
CA ASP A 91 -14.47 9.92 -12.45
C ASP A 91 -14.31 11.36 -12.96
N THR A 92 -13.15 11.97 -12.72
CA THR A 92 -12.79 13.32 -13.19
C THR A 92 -11.31 13.38 -13.57
N GLU A 93 -10.82 14.53 -14.01
CA GLU A 93 -9.38 14.74 -14.21
C GLU A 93 -8.57 14.53 -12.92
N THR A 94 -9.16 14.68 -11.74
CA THR A 94 -8.44 14.66 -10.46
C THR A 94 -8.95 13.59 -9.49
N THR A 95 -9.96 12.81 -9.85
CA THR A 95 -10.53 11.77 -8.99
C THR A 95 -10.79 10.47 -9.72
N ALA A 96 -10.58 9.37 -9.01
CA ALA A 96 -10.85 8.03 -9.50
C ALA A 96 -11.34 7.11 -8.39
N ARG A 97 -11.95 6.00 -8.79
CA ARG A 97 -12.28 4.87 -7.92
C ARG A 97 -11.56 3.63 -8.41
N VAL A 98 -11.15 2.80 -7.48
CA VAL A 98 -10.54 1.50 -7.77
C VAL A 98 -11.11 0.44 -6.84
N THR A 99 -11.33 -0.75 -7.40
CA THR A 99 -11.57 -1.96 -6.61
C THR A 99 -10.49 -2.98 -6.90
N PHE A 100 -10.13 -3.80 -5.92
CA PHE A 100 -9.18 -4.91 -6.10
C PHE A 100 -9.30 -5.93 -4.96
N ASN A 101 -8.74 -7.11 -5.20
CA ASN A 101 -8.57 -8.14 -4.19
C ASN A 101 -7.12 -8.08 -3.69
N ALA A 102 -6.90 -8.10 -2.38
CA ALA A 102 -5.58 -8.29 -1.81
C ALA A 102 -5.50 -9.66 -1.12
N GLN A 103 -4.43 -10.39 -1.38
CA GLN A 103 -4.03 -11.54 -0.58
C GLN A 103 -2.74 -11.20 0.14
N ALA A 104 -2.72 -11.33 1.47
CA ALA A 104 -1.51 -11.14 2.26
C ALA A 104 -0.99 -12.48 2.77
N LEU A 105 0.32 -12.65 2.68
CA LEU A 105 1.04 -13.71 3.38
C LEU A 105 1.85 -13.06 4.49
N HIS A 106 1.56 -13.41 5.72
CA HIS A 106 2.30 -12.94 6.89
C HIS A 106 3.06 -14.10 7.52
N CYS A 107 4.18 -13.79 8.15
CA CYS A 107 4.85 -14.72 9.04
C CYS A 107 5.64 -13.99 10.11
N VAL A 108 6.15 -14.76 11.08
CA VAL A 108 7.00 -14.21 12.13
C VAL A 108 8.18 -13.48 11.48
N LEU A 109 8.48 -12.28 11.99
CA LEU A 109 9.54 -11.42 11.47
C LEU A 109 10.86 -12.19 11.34
N GLY A 110 11.51 -12.08 10.17
CA GLY A 110 12.76 -12.77 9.84
C GLY A 110 12.62 -14.26 9.51
N LYS A 111 11.41 -14.84 9.63
CA LYS A 111 11.16 -16.28 9.46
C LYS A 111 10.55 -16.66 8.10
N GLY A 112 10.46 -15.70 7.18
CA GLY A 112 9.83 -15.93 5.87
C GLY A 112 10.46 -17.02 5.01
N TYR A 113 11.76 -17.28 5.16
CA TYR A 113 12.46 -18.34 4.42
C TYR A 113 12.56 -19.67 5.18
N GLU A 114 12.12 -19.72 6.43
CA GLU A 114 12.17 -20.95 7.22
C GLU A 114 10.98 -21.84 6.86
N PRO A 115 11.22 -23.09 6.42
CA PRO A 115 10.17 -23.99 5.92
C PRO A 115 9.16 -24.35 7.01
N ASP A 116 9.61 -24.52 8.26
CA ASP A 116 8.78 -25.00 9.37
C ASP A 116 8.13 -23.87 10.18
N SER A 117 8.39 -22.60 9.85
CA SER A 117 7.77 -21.47 10.54
C SER A 117 6.31 -21.30 10.12
N THR A 118 5.42 -21.05 11.09
CA THR A 118 4.01 -20.74 10.84
C THR A 118 3.84 -19.55 9.89
N LYS A 119 3.05 -19.76 8.84
CA LYS A 119 2.66 -18.75 7.85
C LYS A 119 1.15 -18.52 7.93
N PHE A 120 0.72 -17.27 7.85
CA PHE A 120 -0.68 -16.88 7.88
C PHE A 120 -1.05 -16.32 6.51
N THR A 121 -2.20 -16.75 6.00
CA THR A 121 -2.77 -16.20 4.75
C THR A 121 -4.06 -15.49 5.09
N THR A 122 -4.23 -14.28 4.57
CA THR A 122 -5.47 -13.52 4.69
C THR A 122 -5.85 -12.90 3.34
N GLY A 123 -7.13 -12.60 3.16
CA GLY A 123 -7.67 -11.97 1.96
C GLY A 123 -8.60 -10.83 2.32
N ALA A 124 -8.61 -9.79 1.49
CA ALA A 124 -9.50 -8.65 1.64
C ALA A 124 -9.93 -8.10 0.28
N PHE A 125 -11.13 -7.55 0.23
CA PHE A 125 -11.67 -6.82 -0.91
C PHE A 125 -11.60 -5.34 -0.60
N TYR A 126 -10.99 -4.56 -1.49
CA TYR A 126 -10.82 -3.13 -1.32
C TYR A 126 -11.66 -2.36 -2.32
N THR A 127 -12.25 -1.28 -1.83
CA THR A 127 -12.79 -0.19 -2.62
C THR A 127 -12.10 1.07 -2.13
N ALA A 128 -11.46 1.82 -3.03
CA ALA A 128 -10.74 3.04 -2.70
C ALA A 128 -11.11 4.18 -3.65
N THR A 129 -11.10 5.39 -3.12
CA THR A 129 -11.17 6.63 -3.88
C THR A 129 -9.79 7.26 -3.88
N LEU A 130 -9.33 7.70 -5.04
CA LEU A 130 -8.03 8.34 -5.21
C LEU A 130 -8.24 9.75 -5.71
N SER A 131 -7.41 10.67 -5.22
CA SER A 131 -7.34 12.04 -5.67
C SER A 131 -5.93 12.36 -6.17
N ARG A 132 -5.86 13.08 -7.29
CA ARG A 132 -4.59 13.62 -7.80
C ARG A 132 -4.28 14.89 -7.00
N ARG A 133 -3.07 14.97 -6.45
CA ARG A 133 -2.56 16.23 -5.92
C ARG A 133 -2.39 17.22 -7.07
N THR A 134 -3.16 18.30 -7.06
CA THR A 134 -3.09 19.39 -8.05
C THR A 134 -2.11 20.49 -7.65
N THR A 135 -1.58 20.47 -6.42
CA THR A 135 -0.57 21.41 -5.94
C THR A 135 0.68 20.66 -5.49
N PHE A 136 1.81 20.97 -6.12
CA PHE A 136 3.12 20.79 -5.49
C PHE A 136 3.23 21.86 -4.40
N GLY A 137 3.01 21.48 -3.15
CA GLY A 137 3.23 22.38 -2.01
C GLY A 137 4.71 22.74 -1.93
N SER A 138 4.95 24.05 -1.86
CA SER A 138 6.22 24.74 -1.55
C SER A 138 6.95 24.18 -0.34
#